data_AF-A0A2G5XDJ4-F1
#
_entry.id   AF-A0A2G5XDJ4-F1
#
_cell.length_a   1.000
_cell.length_b   1.000
_cell.length_c   1.000
_cell.angle_alpha   90.00
_cell.angle_beta   90.00
_cell.angle_gamma   90.00
#
_symmetry.space_group_name_H-M   'P 1'
#
loop_
_entity.id
_entity.type
_entity.pdbx_description
1 polymer ?
#
loop_
_entity_poly.entity_id
_entity_poly.type
_entity_poly.pdbx_seq_one_letter_code
_entity_poly.pdbx_strand_id
1 'polypeptide(L)'
;MNEELVMKYIVSCTNLYGIVPVEKVIEIYNNQNEESISLNEVESLLQSTQMKQKLEESFVYIQSNEFVAEATSEEDEKENLKRSAAEKPYYVPGKEELLCYIDEEYFQETPEQLLVKNMLKEDFGDQLDVDEEVSELVYNLQVSGGDFMMELSLFIAGLELPIKKSERYIPAIVEVADTTRLWENRGHTMKELQQL
;
A
#
# COMPACT_ATOMS: atom_id res chain seq x y z
N MET A 1 -5.25 -23.02 15.17
CA MET A 1 -5.22 -21.88 14.23
C MET A 1 -6.29 -20.86 14.59
N ASN A 2 -5.90 -19.60 14.79
CA ASN A 2 -6.84 -18.49 14.95
C ASN A 2 -7.20 -17.91 13.57
N GLU A 3 -8.33 -18.30 13.00
CA GLU A 3 -8.77 -17.91 11.64
C GLU A 3 -8.91 -16.39 11.46
N GLU A 4 -9.37 -15.67 12.50
CA GLU A 4 -9.52 -14.22 12.44
C GLU A 4 -8.14 -13.54 12.34
N LEU A 5 -7.15 -14.04 13.08
CA LEU A 5 -5.80 -13.51 13.01
C LEU A 5 -5.17 -13.80 11.64
N VAL A 6 -5.34 -15.01 11.10
CA VAL A 6 -4.86 -15.35 9.76
C VAL A 6 -5.45 -14.42 8.71
N MET A 7 -6.76 -14.14 8.77
CA MET A 7 -7.42 -13.17 7.90
C MET A 7 -6.79 -11.78 8.01
N LYS A 8 -6.56 -11.28 9.24
CA LYS A 8 -5.91 -9.97 9.45
C LYS A 8 -4.52 -9.91 8.82
N TYR A 9 -3.74 -10.98 8.91
CA TYR A 9 -2.43 -11.06 8.25
C TYR A 9 -2.54 -11.05 6.72
N ILE A 10 -3.51 -11.78 6.16
CA ILE A 10 -3.77 -11.79 4.71
C ILE A 10 -4.09 -10.37 4.23
N VAL A 11 -5.04 -9.70 4.88
CA VAL A 11 -5.46 -8.34 4.49
C VAL A 11 -4.32 -7.35 4.68
N SER A 12 -3.67 -7.35 5.85
CA SER A 12 -2.57 -6.42 6.13
C SER A 12 -1.39 -6.57 5.16
N CYS A 13 -1.02 -7.82 4.82
CA CYS A 13 0.02 -8.06 3.81
C CYS A 13 -0.43 -7.62 2.41
N THR A 14 -1.70 -7.83 2.06
CA THR A 14 -2.21 -7.43 0.75
C THR A 14 -2.23 -5.91 0.62
N ASN A 15 -2.68 -5.19 1.64
CA ASN A 15 -2.69 -3.73 1.67
C ASN A 15 -1.27 -3.12 1.68
N LEU A 16 -0.28 -3.83 2.23
CA LEU A 16 1.12 -3.38 2.24
C LEU A 16 1.87 -3.68 0.92
N TYR A 17 1.48 -4.73 0.18
CA TYR A 17 2.25 -5.22 -0.96
C TYR A 17 1.51 -5.20 -2.30
N GLY A 18 0.20 -4.98 -2.30
CA GLY A 18 -0.70 -5.09 -3.47
C GLY A 18 -0.94 -6.54 -3.89
N ILE A 19 0.14 -7.27 -4.17
CA ILE A 19 0.12 -8.70 -4.55
C ILE A 19 1.10 -9.47 -3.68
N VAL A 20 0.61 -10.50 -2.99
CA VAL A 20 1.43 -11.30 -2.08
C VAL A 20 1.17 -12.81 -2.22
N PRO A 21 2.22 -13.64 -2.39
CA PRO A 21 2.08 -15.08 -2.39
C PRO A 21 1.55 -15.61 -1.04
N VAL A 22 0.71 -16.64 -1.09
CA VAL A 22 0.18 -17.31 0.12
C VAL A 22 1.31 -17.75 1.06
N GLU A 23 2.38 -18.31 0.49
CA GLU A 23 3.57 -18.75 1.23
C GLU A 23 4.26 -17.61 1.98
N LYS A 24 4.25 -16.40 1.43
CA LYS A 24 4.87 -15.23 2.07
C LYS A 24 4.05 -14.76 3.27
N VAL A 25 2.72 -14.79 3.18
CA VAL A 25 1.85 -14.50 4.33
C VAL A 25 2.08 -15.52 5.45
N ILE A 26 2.18 -16.81 5.11
CA ILE A 26 2.47 -17.89 6.07
C ILE A 26 3.83 -17.67 6.74
N GLU A 27 4.87 -17.34 5.96
CA GLU A 27 6.21 -17.04 6.47
C GLU A 27 6.17 -15.90 7.51
N ILE A 28 5.52 -14.78 7.16
CA ILE A 28 5.40 -13.61 8.05
C ILE A 28 4.59 -13.96 9.30
N TYR A 29 3.45 -14.64 9.15
CA TYR A 29 2.62 -15.08 10.28
C TYR A 29 3.42 -15.96 11.24
N ASN A 30 4.11 -16.97 10.73
CA ASN A 30 4.84 -17.94 11.55
C ASN A 30 6.05 -17.32 12.26
N ASN A 31 6.69 -16.32 11.66
CA ASN A 31 7.80 -15.60 12.28
C ASN A 31 7.35 -14.67 13.42
N GLN A 32 6.08 -14.24 13.42
CA GLN A 32 5.55 -13.24 14.37
C GLN A 32 4.61 -13.83 15.44
N ASN A 33 4.30 -15.12 15.37
CA ASN A 33 3.35 -15.78 16.26
C ASN A 33 3.91 -17.10 16.80
N GLU A 34 3.54 -17.44 18.04
CA GLU A 34 3.99 -18.68 18.68
C GLU A 34 3.38 -19.94 18.05
N GLU A 35 2.09 -19.86 17.67
CA GLU A 35 1.40 -20.93 16.95
C GLU A 35 1.65 -20.75 15.45
N SER A 36 2.33 -21.72 14.82
CA SER A 36 2.53 -21.71 13.37
C SER A 36 1.34 -22.31 12.62
N ILE A 37 1.14 -21.87 11.39
CA ILE A 37 0.19 -22.40 10.41
C ILE A 37 0.93 -23.02 9.23
N SER A 38 0.30 -24.01 8.62
CA SER A 38 0.76 -24.68 7.40
C SER A 38 -0.02 -24.23 6.16
N LEU A 39 0.55 -24.48 4.97
CA LEU A 39 -0.12 -24.22 3.71
C LEU A 39 -1.48 -24.92 3.61
N ASN A 40 -1.56 -26.19 4.02
CA ASN A 40 -2.81 -26.97 3.98
C ASN A 40 -3.91 -26.36 4.88
N GLU A 41 -3.54 -25.82 6.04
CA GLU A 41 -4.50 -25.16 6.94
C GLU A 41 -5.05 -23.88 6.32
N VAL A 42 -4.18 -23.08 5.70
CA VAL A 42 -4.59 -21.87 4.97
C VAL A 42 -5.44 -22.23 3.76
N GLU A 43 -5.03 -23.19 2.93
CA GLU A 43 -5.83 -23.63 1.77
C GLU A 43 -7.22 -24.13 2.19
N SER A 44 -7.30 -24.90 3.28
CA SER A 44 -8.59 -25.36 3.83
C SER A 44 -9.45 -24.20 4.32
N LEU A 45 -8.85 -23.21 4.98
CA LEU A 45 -9.54 -21.99 5.41
C LEU A 45 -10.09 -21.21 4.22
N LEU A 46 -9.31 -21.07 3.16
CA LEU A 46 -9.69 -20.38 1.94
C LEU A 46 -10.78 -21.12 1.13
N GLN A 47 -11.10 -22.39 1.41
CA GLN A 47 -12.27 -23.06 0.82
C GLN A 47 -13.59 -22.61 1.45
N SER A 48 -13.57 -22.01 2.64
CA SER A 48 -14.76 -21.51 3.31
C SER A 48 -15.36 -20.32 2.57
N THR A 49 -16.64 -20.42 2.18
CA THR A 49 -17.38 -19.30 1.58
C THR A 49 -17.38 -18.06 2.47
N GLN A 50 -17.48 -18.25 3.79
CA GLN A 50 -17.46 -17.14 4.74
C GLN A 50 -16.10 -16.44 4.77
N MET A 51 -15.00 -17.17 4.65
CA MET A 51 -13.68 -16.56 4.61
C MET A 51 -13.47 -15.77 3.31
N LYS A 52 -13.84 -16.36 2.16
CA LYS A 52 -13.75 -15.66 0.88
C LYS A 52 -14.54 -14.35 0.89
N GLN A 53 -15.78 -14.39 1.39
CA GLN A 53 -16.61 -13.20 1.49
C GLN A 53 -15.96 -12.11 2.36
N LYS A 54 -15.37 -12.46 3.50
CA LYS A 54 -14.67 -11.48 4.36
C LYS A 54 -13.45 -10.86 3.70
N LEU A 55 -12.70 -11.65 2.92
CA LEU A 55 -11.55 -11.14 2.16
C LEU A 55 -12.02 -10.19 1.05
N GLU A 56 -13.07 -10.56 0.31
CA GLU A 56 -13.67 -9.69 -0.71
C GLU A 56 -14.26 -8.39 -0.10
N GLU A 57 -14.89 -8.46 1.08
CA GLU A 57 -15.33 -7.28 1.86
C GLU A 57 -14.17 -6.39 2.32
N SER A 58 -12.95 -6.93 2.31
CA SER A 58 -11.70 -6.20 2.58
C SER A 58 -10.90 -5.96 1.30
N PHE A 59 -11.53 -6.05 0.13
CA PHE A 59 -10.94 -5.80 -1.19
C PHE A 59 -9.74 -6.72 -1.54
N VAL A 60 -9.71 -7.91 -0.97
CA VAL A 60 -8.70 -8.95 -1.22
C VAL A 60 -9.29 -10.12 -1.98
N TYR A 61 -8.69 -10.43 -3.12
CA TYR A 61 -9.06 -11.54 -3.98
C TYR A 61 -7.99 -12.63 -4.02
N ILE A 62 -8.42 -13.88 -4.08
CA ILE A 62 -7.54 -15.04 -4.18
C ILE A 62 -7.39 -15.42 -5.65
N GLN A 63 -6.19 -15.32 -6.20
CA GLN A 63 -5.90 -15.69 -7.57
C GLN A 63 -4.76 -16.70 -7.63
N SER A 64 -5.07 -17.94 -8.01
CA SER A 64 -4.13 -19.06 -7.96
C SER A 64 -3.52 -19.27 -6.57
N ASN A 65 -2.29 -18.78 -6.33
CA ASN A 65 -1.56 -18.92 -5.06
C ASN A 65 -1.12 -17.54 -4.50
N GLU A 66 -1.85 -16.49 -4.86
CA GLU A 66 -1.59 -15.11 -4.47
C GLU A 66 -2.87 -14.48 -3.91
N PHE A 67 -2.69 -13.58 -2.95
CA PHE A 67 -3.68 -12.60 -2.56
C PHE A 67 -3.41 -11.31 -3.34
N VAL A 68 -4.47 -10.73 -3.90
CA VAL A 68 -4.43 -9.63 -4.86
C VAL A 68 -5.40 -8.55 -4.38
N ALA A 69 -4.90 -7.33 -4.21
CA ALA A 69 -5.72 -6.16 -3.90
C ALA A 69 -6.61 -5.80 -5.11
N GLU A 70 -7.85 -5.35 -4.86
CA GLU A 70 -8.80 -4.96 -5.91
C GLU A 70 -8.25 -3.90 -6.86
N ALA A 71 -7.44 -2.96 -6.35
CA ALA A 71 -6.79 -1.91 -7.12
C ALA A 71 -5.75 -2.41 -8.15
N THR A 72 -5.52 -3.73 -8.24
CA THR A 72 -4.70 -4.39 -9.28
C THR A 72 -5.49 -5.44 -10.06
N SER A 73 -6.80 -5.25 -10.17
CA SER A 73 -7.71 -6.21 -10.82
C SER A 73 -7.54 -6.27 -12.34
N GLU A 74 -7.06 -5.18 -12.98
CA GLU A 74 -6.73 -5.17 -14.39
C GLU A 74 -5.40 -5.90 -14.66
N GLU A 75 -5.37 -6.76 -15.67
CA GLU A 75 -4.22 -7.63 -15.95
C GLU A 75 -2.94 -6.82 -16.24
N ASP A 76 -3.07 -5.69 -16.95
CA ASP A 76 -1.94 -4.82 -17.28
C ASP A 76 -1.33 -4.16 -16.02
N GLU A 77 -2.18 -3.71 -15.07
CA GLU A 77 -1.74 -3.13 -13.78
C GLU A 77 -1.03 -4.18 -12.94
N LYS A 78 -1.60 -5.39 -12.88
CA LYS A 78 -1.02 -6.53 -12.19
C LYS A 78 0.35 -6.91 -12.76
N GLU A 79 0.48 -7.02 -14.08
CA GLU A 79 1.75 -7.32 -14.73
C GLU A 79 2.80 -6.23 -14.49
N ASN A 80 2.39 -4.96 -14.55
CA ASN A 80 3.27 -3.82 -14.29
C ASN A 80 3.77 -3.84 -12.86
N LEU A 81 2.88 -4.01 -11.87
CA LEU A 81 3.27 -4.11 -10.46
C LEU A 81 4.25 -5.27 -10.23
N LYS A 82 3.95 -6.47 -10.76
CA LYS A 82 4.83 -7.64 -10.64
C LYS A 82 6.22 -7.39 -11.25
N ARG A 83 6.27 -6.70 -12.39
CA ARG A 83 7.53 -6.32 -13.05
C ARG A 83 8.30 -5.31 -12.22
N SER A 84 7.66 -4.27 -11.72
CA SER A 84 8.28 -3.22 -10.91
C SER A 84 8.76 -3.76 -9.55
N ALA A 85 8.05 -4.72 -8.97
CA ALA A 85 8.38 -5.39 -7.72
C ALA A 85 9.34 -6.57 -7.87
N ALA A 86 9.75 -6.92 -9.10
CA ALA A 86 10.60 -8.08 -9.33
C ALA A 86 11.95 -7.93 -8.60
N GLU A 87 12.45 -9.05 -8.05
CA GLU A 87 13.75 -9.16 -7.37
C GLU A 87 13.94 -8.34 -6.08
N LYS A 88 13.00 -7.46 -5.72
CA LYS A 88 13.04 -6.69 -4.47
C LYS A 88 12.72 -7.57 -3.25
N PRO A 89 13.34 -7.37 -2.08
CA PRO A 89 12.92 -8.06 -0.86
C PRO A 89 11.60 -7.46 -0.33
N TYR A 90 10.86 -8.22 0.48
CA TYR A 90 9.71 -7.69 1.20
C TYR A 90 10.16 -6.89 2.42
N TYR A 91 9.57 -5.73 2.65
CA TYR A 91 9.64 -5.04 3.94
C TYR A 91 8.72 -5.79 4.91
N VAL A 92 9.26 -6.33 6.00
CA VAL A 92 8.45 -7.05 7.00
C VAL A 92 8.48 -6.25 8.30
N PRO A 93 7.43 -5.45 8.59
CA PRO A 93 7.36 -4.68 9.83
C PRO A 93 7.15 -5.58 11.06
N GLY A 94 7.24 -4.98 12.25
CA GLY A 94 6.80 -5.61 13.48
C GLY A 94 5.30 -5.96 13.43
N LYS A 95 4.84 -6.89 14.27
CA LYS A 95 3.45 -7.37 14.26
C LYS A 95 2.44 -6.25 14.47
N GLU A 96 2.71 -5.37 15.43
CA GLU A 96 1.82 -4.27 15.78
C GLU A 96 1.66 -3.29 14.62
N GLU A 97 2.76 -2.96 13.94
CA GLU A 97 2.78 -2.10 12.76
C GLU A 97 2.12 -2.77 11.55
N LEU A 98 2.40 -4.06 11.30
CA LEU A 98 1.77 -4.80 10.21
C LEU A 98 0.25 -4.77 10.34
N LEU A 99 -0.27 -5.03 11.55
CA LEU A 99 -1.71 -5.10 11.78
C LEU A 99 -2.42 -3.73 11.71
N CYS A 100 -1.70 -2.61 11.63
CA CYS A 100 -2.31 -1.32 11.28
C CYS A 100 -2.83 -1.30 9.84
N TYR A 101 -2.17 -2.01 8.92
CA TYR A 101 -2.58 -2.14 7.51
C TYR A 101 -3.84 -2.99 7.30
N ILE A 102 -4.50 -3.45 8.38
CA ILE A 102 -5.86 -4.00 8.27
C ILE A 102 -6.84 -2.93 7.77
N ASP A 103 -6.57 -1.68 8.11
CA ASP A 103 -7.21 -0.50 7.57
C ASP A 103 -6.51 -0.15 6.25
N GLU A 104 -7.26 -0.15 5.15
CA GLU A 104 -6.70 0.13 3.82
C GLU A 104 -6.29 1.60 3.66
N GLU A 105 -6.91 2.50 4.43
CA GLU A 105 -6.59 3.93 4.44
C GLU A 105 -5.37 4.24 5.32
N TYR A 106 -4.83 3.24 6.03
CA TYR A 106 -3.68 3.45 6.89
C TYR A 106 -2.39 3.64 6.09
N PHE A 107 -1.71 4.75 6.38
CA PHE A 107 -0.33 5.01 5.98
C PHE A 107 0.45 5.61 7.14
N GLN A 108 1.78 5.50 7.06
CA GLN A 108 2.66 6.09 8.06
C GLN A 108 2.74 7.60 7.84
N GLU A 109 2.47 8.38 8.89
CA GLU A 109 2.64 9.83 8.84
C GLU A 109 4.11 10.20 8.73
N THR A 110 4.43 11.11 7.80
CA THR A 110 5.80 11.61 7.61
C THR A 110 5.89 13.14 7.68
N PRO A 111 7.04 13.71 8.10
CA PRO A 111 7.26 15.16 8.03
C PRO A 111 7.08 15.75 6.63
N GLU A 112 7.36 14.98 5.59
CA GLU A 112 7.22 15.33 4.18
C GLU A 112 5.73 15.52 3.80
N GLN A 113 4.84 14.67 4.31
CA GLN A 113 3.39 14.86 4.13
C GLN A 113 2.92 16.14 4.82
N LEU A 114 3.41 16.44 6.03
CA LEU A 114 3.08 17.68 6.74
C LEU A 114 3.55 18.93 5.98
N LEU A 115 4.69 18.85 5.28
CA LEU A 115 5.15 19.93 4.40
C LEU A 115 4.13 20.21 3.29
N VAL A 116 3.64 19.18 2.61
CA VAL A 116 2.62 19.33 1.55
C VAL A 116 1.32 19.88 2.14
N LYS A 117 0.84 19.37 3.29
CA LYS A 117 -0.35 19.91 3.99
C LYS A 117 -0.23 21.41 4.25
N ASN A 118 0.94 21.86 4.74
CA ASN A 118 1.17 23.28 4.99
C ASN A 118 1.17 24.11 3.70
N MET A 119 1.78 23.61 2.63
CA MET A 119 1.79 24.28 1.33
C MET A 119 0.38 24.44 0.75
N LEU A 120 -0.44 23.39 0.83
CA LEU A 120 -1.85 23.43 0.41
C LEU A 120 -2.64 24.45 1.25
N LYS A 121 -2.45 24.43 2.57
CA LYS A 121 -3.11 25.39 3.47
C LYS A 121 -2.75 26.85 3.18
N GLU A 122 -1.49 27.12 2.82
CA GLU A 122 -1.04 28.46 2.41
C GLU A 122 -1.74 28.92 1.12
N ASP A 123 -1.99 28.00 0.18
CA ASP A 123 -2.48 28.34 -1.14
C ASP A 123 -4.00 28.39 -1.26
N PHE A 124 -4.69 27.51 -0.53
CA PHE A 124 -6.12 27.31 -0.62
C PHE A 124 -6.88 27.77 0.63
N GLY A 125 -6.21 27.92 1.78
CA GLY A 125 -6.86 28.23 3.05
C GLY A 125 -7.89 27.15 3.40
N ASP A 126 -9.12 27.57 3.71
CA ASP A 126 -10.21 26.66 4.08
C ASP A 126 -11.03 26.15 2.87
N GLN A 127 -10.57 26.42 1.64
CA GLN A 127 -11.27 25.98 0.42
C GLN A 127 -11.03 24.50 0.10
N LEU A 128 -10.09 23.86 0.78
CA LEU A 128 -9.61 22.52 0.52
C LEU A 128 -9.50 21.75 1.84
N ASP A 129 -9.93 20.50 1.87
CA ASP A 129 -9.60 19.60 2.97
C ASP A 129 -8.18 19.08 2.77
N VAL A 130 -7.22 19.74 3.40
CA VAL A 130 -5.80 19.43 3.21
C VAL A 130 -5.41 18.04 3.75
N ASP A 131 -6.18 17.50 4.69
CA ASP A 131 -5.92 16.18 5.25
C ASP A 131 -6.39 15.10 4.27
N GLU A 132 -7.58 15.26 3.68
CA GLU A 132 -8.12 14.38 2.63
C GLU A 132 -7.19 14.35 1.41
N GLU A 133 -6.81 15.52 0.87
CA GLU A 133 -5.98 15.63 -0.34
C GLU A 133 -4.59 14.98 -0.19
N VAL A 134 -3.98 15.11 0.98
CA VAL A 134 -2.68 14.46 1.23
C VAL A 134 -2.86 12.97 1.46
N SER A 135 -3.97 12.54 2.07
CA SER A 135 -4.28 11.11 2.23
C SER A 135 -4.50 10.46 0.87
N GLU A 136 -5.26 11.09 -0.03
CA GLU A 136 -5.45 10.63 -1.40
C GLU A 136 -4.14 10.60 -2.20
N LEU A 137 -3.31 11.65 -2.09
CA LEU A 137 -1.99 11.65 -2.71
C LEU A 137 -1.13 10.47 -2.24
N VAL A 138 -1.09 10.21 -0.93
CA VAL A 138 -0.30 9.10 -0.37
C VAL A 138 -0.84 7.77 -0.87
N TYR A 139 -2.16 7.56 -0.79
CA TYR A 139 -2.80 6.33 -1.29
C TYR A 139 -2.48 6.08 -2.77
N ASN A 140 -2.69 7.08 -3.62
CA ASN A 140 -2.42 6.98 -5.06
C ASN A 140 -0.95 6.64 -5.35
N LEU A 141 -0.01 7.24 -4.61
CA LEU A 141 1.40 6.88 -4.71
C LEU A 141 1.65 5.42 -4.30
N GLN A 142 1.07 4.96 -3.17
CA GLN A 142 1.25 3.59 -2.66
C GLN A 142 0.84 2.53 -3.68
N VAL A 143 -0.27 2.77 -4.39
CA VAL A 143 -0.89 1.81 -5.32
C VAL A 143 -0.47 2.01 -6.78
N SER A 144 0.37 3.01 -7.09
CA SER A 144 0.69 3.44 -8.46
C SER A 144 1.33 2.37 -9.36
N GLY A 145 1.82 1.26 -8.79
CA GLY A 145 2.49 0.20 -9.56
C GLY A 145 3.80 0.64 -10.23
N GLY A 146 4.36 1.78 -9.80
CA GLY A 146 5.56 2.40 -10.35
C GLY A 146 5.33 3.55 -11.34
N ASP A 147 4.08 3.99 -11.57
CA ASP A 147 3.78 5.15 -12.42
C ASP A 147 3.73 6.48 -11.64
N PHE A 148 4.81 6.77 -10.91
CA PHE A 148 4.95 8.00 -10.13
C PHE A 148 4.68 9.28 -10.96
N MET A 149 5.10 9.28 -12.24
CA MET A 149 4.97 10.47 -13.09
C MET A 149 3.51 10.76 -13.44
N MET A 150 2.69 9.72 -13.64
CA MET A 150 1.25 9.87 -13.82
C MET A 150 0.61 10.47 -12.56
N GLU A 151 0.87 9.90 -11.38
CA GLU A 151 0.28 10.38 -10.12
C GLU A 151 0.70 11.80 -9.78
N LEU A 152 1.98 12.13 -9.95
CA LEU A 152 2.47 13.50 -9.81
C LEU A 152 1.73 14.46 -10.75
N SER A 153 1.53 14.06 -12.00
CA SER A 153 0.87 14.90 -13.01
C SER A 153 -0.62 15.11 -12.69
N LEU A 154 -1.31 14.05 -12.24
CA LEU A 154 -2.72 14.11 -11.85
C LEU A 154 -2.91 15.02 -10.64
N PHE A 155 -2.11 14.85 -9.59
CA PHE A 155 -2.18 15.70 -8.41
C PHE A 155 -1.94 17.18 -8.75
N ILE A 156 -0.86 17.47 -9.49
CA ILE A 156 -0.53 18.85 -9.91
C ILE A 156 -1.63 19.48 -10.77
N ALA A 157 -2.26 18.70 -11.66
CA ALA A 157 -3.35 19.17 -12.49
C ALA A 157 -4.62 19.46 -11.65
N GLY A 158 -4.91 18.60 -10.66
CA GLY A 158 -6.06 18.72 -9.76
C GLY A 158 -6.04 19.98 -8.89
N LEU A 159 -4.86 20.52 -8.59
CA LEU A 159 -4.73 21.77 -7.83
C LEU A 159 -5.26 23.02 -8.58
N GLU A 160 -5.43 22.95 -9.91
CA GLU A 160 -5.88 24.07 -10.75
C GLU A 160 -5.10 25.40 -10.56
N LEU A 161 -3.86 25.32 -10.07
CA LEU A 161 -3.01 26.49 -9.82
C LEU A 161 -2.29 26.94 -11.09
N PRO A 162 -1.92 28.23 -11.21
CA PRO A 162 -1.02 28.68 -12.25
C PRO A 162 0.30 27.88 -12.23
N ILE A 163 0.84 27.52 -13.39
CA ILE A 163 2.04 26.67 -13.55
C ILE A 163 3.19 27.10 -12.61
N LYS A 164 3.51 28.39 -12.57
CA LYS A 164 4.60 28.93 -11.72
C LYS A 164 4.41 28.65 -10.22
N LYS A 165 3.16 28.44 -9.79
CA LYS A 165 2.79 28.18 -8.41
C LYS A 165 2.72 26.67 -8.16
N SER A 166 2.21 25.88 -9.10
CA SER A 166 2.13 24.42 -8.95
C SER A 166 3.51 23.73 -9.03
N GLU A 167 4.45 24.27 -9.81
CA GLU A 167 5.83 23.74 -9.91
C GLU A 167 6.54 23.59 -8.55
N ARG A 168 6.16 24.41 -7.55
CA ARG A 168 6.77 24.35 -6.21
C ARG A 168 6.43 23.07 -5.43
N TYR A 169 5.36 22.37 -5.81
CA TYR A 169 4.91 21.13 -5.15
C TYR A 169 5.71 19.90 -5.61
N ILE A 170 6.24 19.92 -6.84
CA ILE A 170 6.99 18.79 -7.41
C ILE A 170 8.07 18.24 -6.47
N PRO A 171 9.01 19.06 -5.95
CA PRO A 171 10.04 18.54 -5.04
C PRO A 171 9.46 18.01 -3.71
N ALA A 172 8.35 18.57 -3.22
CA ALA A 172 7.73 18.10 -1.98
C ALA A 172 7.05 16.74 -2.19
N ILE A 173 6.37 16.54 -3.32
CA ILE A 173 5.71 15.27 -3.67
C ILE A 173 6.75 14.16 -3.91
N VAL A 174 7.90 14.48 -4.52
CA VAL A 174 9.01 13.54 -4.66
C VAL A 174 9.47 13.04 -3.28
N GLU A 175 9.63 13.93 -2.30
CA GLU A 175 10.03 13.53 -0.95
C GLU A 175 8.95 12.71 -0.23
N VAL A 176 7.66 12.99 -0.47
CA VAL A 176 6.55 12.14 0.00
C VAL A 176 6.68 10.74 -0.61
N ALA A 177 6.82 10.63 -1.93
CA ALA A 177 6.99 9.33 -2.59
C ALA A 177 8.21 8.56 -2.07
N ASP A 178 9.32 9.25 -1.80
CA ASP A 178 10.55 8.63 -1.27
C ASP A 178 10.42 8.10 0.16
N THR A 179 9.44 8.61 0.92
CA THR A 179 9.17 8.24 2.33
C THR A 179 7.91 7.40 2.53
N THR A 180 7.12 7.21 1.48
CA THR A 180 5.94 6.35 1.47
C THR A 180 6.31 4.90 1.15
N ARG A 181 5.61 3.95 1.76
CA ARG A 181 5.77 2.51 1.47
C ARG A 181 4.99 2.14 0.22
N LEU A 182 5.67 1.72 -0.83
CA LEU A 182 5.05 1.51 -2.14
C LEU A 182 4.88 0.02 -2.47
N TRP A 183 3.81 -0.34 -3.17
CA TRP A 183 3.56 -1.72 -3.59
C TRP A 183 4.64 -2.23 -4.53
N GLU A 184 5.07 -1.42 -5.49
CA GLU A 184 6.16 -1.76 -6.41
C GLU A 184 7.50 -1.95 -5.69
N ASN A 185 7.60 -1.52 -4.43
CA ASN A 185 8.75 -1.71 -3.56
C ASN A 185 8.54 -2.81 -2.52
N ARG A 186 7.47 -3.60 -2.62
CA ARG A 186 7.08 -4.63 -1.65
C ARG A 186 7.05 -4.10 -0.21
N GLY A 187 6.44 -2.92 -0.04
CA GLY A 187 6.24 -2.27 1.26
C GLY A 187 7.45 -1.49 1.78
N HIS A 188 8.56 -1.44 1.03
CA HIS A 188 9.68 -0.54 1.37
C HIS A 188 9.38 0.89 0.89
N THR A 189 9.97 1.84 1.61
CA THR A 189 10.23 3.18 1.08
C THR A 189 11.41 3.16 0.11
N MET A 190 11.53 4.17 -0.75
CA MET A 190 12.71 4.29 -1.63
C MET A 190 14.01 4.45 -0.83
N LYS A 191 13.96 5.20 0.28
CA LYS A 191 15.11 5.42 1.18
C LYS A 191 15.61 4.12 1.82
N GLU A 192 14.72 3.20 2.19
CA GLU A 192 15.07 1.88 2.72
C GLU A 192 15.73 1.00 1.64
N LEU A 193 15.16 0.94 0.42
CA LEU A 193 15.72 0.14 -0.67
C LEU A 193 17.13 0.57 -1.10
N GLN A 194 17.41 1.88 -1.08
CA GLN A 194 18.73 2.41 -1.45
C GLN A 194 19.84 2.03 -0.46
N GLN A 195 19.49 1.54 0.73
CA GLN A 195 20.43 1.20 1.80
C GLN A 195 20.73 -0.31 1.89
N LEU A 196 20.06 -1.14 1.08
CA LEU A 196 20.23 -2.59 1.00
C LEU A 196 21.45 -2.97 0.14
#